data_AF-A0A221NFZ2-F1
#
_entry.id   AF-A0A221NFZ2-F1
#
_cell.length_a   1.000
_cell.length_b   1.000
_cell.length_c   1.000
_cell.angle_alpha   90.00
_cell.angle_beta   90.00
_cell.angle_gamma   90.00
#
_symmetry.space_group_name_H-M   'P 1'
#
loop_
_entity.id
_entity.type
_entity.pdbx_description
1 polymer ?
#
loop_
_entity_poly.entity_id
_entity_poly.type
_entity_poly.pdbx_seq_one_letter_code
_entity_poly.pdbx_strand_id
1 'polypeptide(L)'
;MAIAFDDGAADALISAANSADEVLRAEGGFLCGAVERAVQDFNGGYGRLFKDACGIRSDDRGKLAGVLAVLAEDVGEAKHRAQQEKARQKNMDAWQQRDNIRKQHLLSGNIAKTSVTVATMVLDPMPERTPVPAPAVSAVFSPRDRPRFAGGPGSGTTSADPGKLRGFASVSRTATNTLNSHFVAVRNAWSGFTASCSWVTIETESFVAGFEQLLAANAADADWIEQVATAFETAGNGSIADSMLNGLFIQYAAPNQVGLNDIGTMSAAQLKVWLGNGGSARLRELLTQPGLDPVATATWWSGLGHTVEPATGKVTVGEEQQLLIDALPEVIGNLNGVTATARDLANRKKLLQMHNHWKKYREEHGGKVDEGSQEGMVNKIWETLYDTEGNEKVVDTDDKSSIFQLVSFVPFGLGTGSETGFGASISVGDLDAAKHVTYQLPGLDTTVGKDMASKTKQANDQRVEQRDLARLNGIDRDRLACHLWHGRHHRTGWCQRPANENPRRANRWQGRHLRLLRQVNRV
;
A
#
# COMPACT_ATOMS: atom_id res chain seq x y z
N MET A 1 38.57 15.49 -28.03
CA MET A 1 38.06 15.44 -26.64
C MET A 1 38.23 14.00 -26.19
N ALA A 2 38.92 13.77 -25.07
CA ALA A 2 39.19 12.41 -24.58
C ALA A 2 37.87 11.71 -24.21
N ILE A 3 37.74 10.42 -24.51
CA ILE A 3 36.57 9.66 -24.06
C ILE A 3 36.62 9.44 -22.54
N ALA A 4 35.46 9.49 -21.89
CA ALA A 4 35.32 9.18 -20.48
C ALA A 4 35.01 7.68 -20.30
N PHE A 5 36.05 6.89 -20.07
CA PHE A 5 35.95 5.44 -19.85
C PHE A 5 37.06 4.97 -18.91
N ASP A 6 36.69 4.33 -17.80
CA ASP A 6 37.60 3.74 -16.82
C ASP A 6 37.67 2.21 -16.99
N ASP A 7 38.83 1.71 -17.39
CA ASP A 7 39.05 0.28 -17.65
C ASP A 7 38.94 -0.57 -16.36
N GLY A 8 39.31 -0.01 -15.20
CA GLY A 8 39.24 -0.70 -13.91
C GLY A 8 37.81 -0.83 -13.38
N ALA A 9 36.98 0.20 -13.58
CA ALA A 9 35.55 0.14 -13.27
C ALA A 9 34.84 -0.90 -14.16
N ALA A 10 35.20 -0.99 -15.44
CA ALA A 10 34.69 -2.01 -16.35
C ALA A 10 35.11 -3.43 -15.90
N ASP A 11 36.39 -3.64 -15.55
CA ASP A 11 36.89 -4.94 -15.08
C ASP A 11 36.24 -5.38 -13.76
N ALA A 12 36.00 -4.44 -12.85
CA ALA A 12 35.30 -4.70 -11.59
C ALA A 12 33.87 -5.19 -11.84
N LEU A 13 33.15 -4.57 -12.79
CA LEU A 13 31.79 -4.97 -13.16
C LEU A 13 31.77 -6.35 -13.83
N ILE A 14 32.65 -6.59 -14.81
CA ILE A 14 32.78 -7.90 -15.48
C ILE A 14 33.04 -9.00 -14.45
N SER A 15 33.99 -8.77 -13.54
CA SER A 15 34.36 -9.76 -12.51
C SER A 15 33.21 -10.02 -11.54
N ALA A 16 32.51 -8.97 -11.09
CA ALA A 16 31.38 -9.11 -10.19
C ALA A 16 30.20 -9.85 -10.87
N ALA A 17 29.90 -9.54 -12.12
CA ALA A 17 28.83 -10.16 -12.89
C ALA A 17 29.11 -11.66 -13.15
N ASN A 18 30.32 -12.01 -13.60
CA ASN A 18 30.71 -13.40 -13.80
C ASN A 18 30.67 -14.21 -12.49
N SER A 19 31.16 -13.64 -11.39
CA SER A 19 31.12 -14.30 -10.09
C SER A 19 29.68 -14.53 -9.60
N ALA A 20 28.77 -13.58 -9.84
CA ALA A 20 27.36 -13.73 -9.51
C ALA A 20 26.66 -14.78 -10.40
N ASP A 21 26.96 -14.83 -11.71
CA ASP A 21 26.47 -15.88 -12.63
C ASP A 21 26.88 -17.28 -12.15
N GLU A 22 28.16 -17.48 -11.85
CA GLU A 22 28.68 -18.75 -11.35
C GLU A 22 27.94 -19.22 -10.10
N VAL A 23 27.72 -18.33 -9.13
CA VAL A 23 27.03 -18.63 -7.88
C VAL A 23 25.56 -18.97 -8.11
N LEU A 24 24.86 -18.21 -8.96
CA LEU A 24 23.46 -18.49 -9.33
C LEU A 24 23.31 -19.89 -9.94
N ARG A 25 24.25 -20.30 -10.79
CA ARG A 25 24.28 -21.65 -11.38
C ARG A 25 24.62 -22.72 -10.34
N ALA A 26 25.61 -22.49 -9.49
CA ALA A 26 26.04 -23.43 -8.46
C ALA A 26 24.98 -23.68 -7.38
N GLU A 27 24.21 -22.64 -7.02
CA GLU A 27 23.13 -22.69 -6.03
C GLU A 27 22.09 -23.78 -6.38
N GLY A 28 21.89 -24.06 -7.68
CA GLY A 28 20.94 -25.08 -8.15
C GLY A 28 21.20 -26.47 -7.59
N GLY A 29 22.48 -26.86 -7.45
CA GLY A 29 22.84 -28.19 -6.94
C GLY A 29 22.47 -28.38 -5.47
N PHE A 30 22.75 -27.38 -4.62
CA PHE A 30 22.50 -27.46 -3.17
C PHE A 30 21.02 -27.43 -2.85
N LEU A 31 20.25 -26.58 -3.54
CA LEU A 31 18.81 -26.50 -3.36
C LEU A 31 18.09 -27.76 -3.85
N CYS A 32 18.54 -28.38 -4.95
CA CYS A 32 17.86 -29.55 -5.53
C CYS A 32 17.67 -30.66 -4.50
N GLY A 33 18.74 -31.06 -3.79
CA GLY A 33 18.65 -32.11 -2.78
C GLY A 33 17.82 -31.74 -1.54
N ALA A 34 17.68 -30.45 -1.23
CA ALA A 34 16.79 -29.99 -0.16
C ALA A 34 15.31 -29.98 -0.62
N VAL A 35 15.05 -29.52 -1.84
CA VAL A 35 13.72 -29.55 -2.48
C VAL A 35 13.24 -30.99 -2.62
N GLU A 36 14.05 -31.90 -3.17
CA GLU A 36 13.73 -33.32 -3.35
C GLU A 36 13.31 -33.98 -2.04
N ARG A 37 14.02 -33.70 -0.94
CA ARG A 37 13.64 -34.21 0.38
C ARG A 37 12.31 -33.62 0.85
N ALA A 38 12.13 -32.30 0.74
CA ALA A 38 10.90 -31.63 1.19
C ALA A 38 9.66 -32.11 0.41
N VAL A 39 9.75 -32.28 -0.92
CA VAL A 39 8.59 -32.65 -1.76
C VAL A 39 8.11 -34.09 -1.59
N GLN A 40 8.89 -34.98 -0.96
CA GLN A 40 8.50 -36.38 -0.73
C GLN A 40 7.22 -36.46 0.11
N ASP A 41 7.20 -35.74 1.23
CA ASP A 41 6.08 -35.79 2.19
C ASP A 41 5.17 -34.56 2.07
N PHE A 42 5.64 -33.50 1.39
CA PHE A 42 4.88 -32.26 1.23
C PHE A 42 3.86 -32.35 0.09
N ASN A 43 2.65 -32.80 0.41
CA ASN A 43 1.54 -33.00 -0.53
C ASN A 43 0.33 -32.15 -0.16
N GLY A 44 -0.61 -31.96 -1.09
CA GLY A 44 -1.79 -31.10 -0.91
C GLY A 44 -1.67 -29.73 -1.59
N GLY A 45 -2.51 -28.77 -1.18
CA GLY A 45 -2.55 -27.42 -1.75
C GLY A 45 -1.22 -26.70 -1.61
N TYR A 46 -0.68 -26.68 -0.40
CA TYR A 46 0.58 -25.98 -0.09
C TYR A 46 1.81 -26.71 -0.66
N GLY A 47 1.77 -28.04 -0.78
CA GLY A 47 2.83 -28.81 -1.44
C GLY A 47 2.96 -28.48 -2.93
N ARG A 48 1.84 -28.20 -3.62
CA ARG A 48 1.87 -27.74 -5.03
C ARG A 48 2.47 -26.34 -5.16
N LEU A 49 2.04 -25.40 -4.31
CA LEU A 49 2.63 -24.05 -4.30
C LEU A 49 4.13 -24.07 -4.06
N PHE A 50 4.60 -24.96 -3.18
CA PHE A 50 6.02 -25.10 -2.91
C PHE A 50 6.80 -25.58 -4.13
N LYS A 51 6.26 -26.58 -4.85
CA LYS A 51 6.84 -27.07 -6.12
C LYS A 51 6.87 -25.95 -7.17
N ASP A 52 5.78 -25.21 -7.31
CA ASP A 52 5.68 -24.10 -8.27
C ASP A 52 6.68 -22.98 -7.92
N ALA A 53 6.76 -22.58 -6.64
CA ALA A 53 7.71 -21.57 -6.18
C ALA A 53 9.17 -21.98 -6.41
N CYS A 54 9.51 -23.25 -6.15
CA CYS A 54 10.85 -23.79 -6.44
C CYS A 54 11.16 -23.80 -7.94
N GLY A 55 10.20 -24.17 -8.78
CA GLY A 55 10.33 -24.12 -10.24
C GLY A 55 10.56 -22.70 -10.74
N ILE A 56 9.73 -21.75 -10.29
CA ILE A 56 9.86 -20.32 -10.61
C ILE A 56 11.23 -19.78 -10.19
N ARG A 57 11.68 -20.09 -8.95
CA ARG A 57 13.01 -19.71 -8.47
C ARG A 57 14.11 -20.27 -9.36
N SER A 58 14.02 -21.53 -9.76
CA SER A 58 15.07 -22.16 -10.57
C SER A 58 15.25 -21.46 -11.92
N ASP A 59 14.15 -21.26 -12.62
CA ASP A 59 14.11 -20.55 -13.89
C ASP A 59 14.58 -19.09 -13.77
N ASP A 60 14.12 -18.34 -12.75
CA ASP A 60 14.43 -16.92 -12.59
C ASP A 60 15.92 -16.71 -12.29
N ARG A 61 16.53 -17.62 -11.52
CA ARG A 61 17.99 -17.64 -11.33
C ARG A 61 18.72 -17.88 -12.64
N GLY A 62 18.26 -18.85 -13.45
CA GLY A 62 18.84 -19.12 -14.76
C GLY A 62 18.75 -17.92 -15.71
N LYS A 63 17.63 -17.18 -15.68
CA LYS A 63 17.46 -15.94 -16.45
C LYS A 63 18.41 -14.84 -15.98
N LEU A 64 18.48 -14.59 -14.67
CA LEU A 64 19.39 -13.58 -14.11
C LEU A 64 20.86 -13.90 -14.40
N ALA A 65 21.25 -15.17 -14.23
CA ALA A 65 22.56 -15.70 -14.63
C ALA A 65 22.89 -15.34 -16.09
N GLY A 66 21.97 -15.60 -17.01
CA GLY A 66 22.11 -15.22 -18.41
C GLY A 66 22.24 -13.70 -18.64
N VAL A 67 21.44 -12.89 -17.95
CA VAL A 67 21.50 -11.42 -18.04
C VAL A 67 22.87 -10.90 -17.55
N LEU A 68 23.41 -11.45 -16.46
CA LEU A 68 24.72 -11.07 -15.93
C LEU A 68 25.87 -11.49 -16.86
N ALA A 69 25.77 -12.66 -17.48
CA ALA A 69 26.75 -13.11 -18.48
C ALA A 69 26.77 -12.18 -19.70
N VAL A 70 25.61 -11.84 -20.26
CA VAL A 70 25.49 -10.89 -21.38
C VAL A 70 25.99 -9.50 -20.97
N LEU A 71 25.67 -9.03 -19.77
CA LEU A 71 26.19 -7.76 -19.26
C LEU A 71 27.73 -7.75 -19.20
N ALA A 72 28.35 -8.84 -18.75
CA ALA A 72 29.80 -8.96 -18.72
C ALA A 72 30.42 -8.95 -20.13
N GLU A 73 29.78 -9.63 -21.09
CA GLU A 73 30.18 -9.62 -22.50
C GLU A 73 30.08 -8.22 -23.11
N ASP A 74 28.95 -7.54 -22.94
CA ASP A 74 28.70 -6.19 -23.48
C ASP A 74 29.66 -5.15 -22.90
N VAL A 75 29.93 -5.21 -21.58
CA VAL A 75 30.91 -4.33 -20.93
C VAL A 75 32.34 -4.64 -21.39
N GLY A 76 32.65 -5.92 -21.63
CA GLY A 76 33.92 -6.36 -22.22
C GLY A 76 34.14 -5.80 -23.63
N GLU A 77 33.13 -5.88 -24.48
CA GLU A 77 33.14 -5.28 -25.82
C GLU A 77 33.25 -3.75 -25.73
N ALA A 78 32.56 -3.12 -24.78
CA ALA A 78 32.65 -1.69 -24.58
C ALA A 78 34.05 -1.24 -24.18
N LYS A 79 34.72 -1.99 -23.30
CA LYS A 79 36.12 -1.79 -22.94
C LYS A 79 37.03 -1.93 -24.16
N HIS A 80 36.82 -2.96 -24.99
CA HIS A 80 37.62 -3.15 -26.19
C HIS A 80 37.52 -1.95 -27.15
N ARG A 81 36.29 -1.48 -27.41
CA ARG A 81 36.06 -0.29 -28.25
C ARG A 81 36.64 0.99 -27.65
N ALA A 82 36.57 1.15 -26.33
CA ALA A 82 37.14 2.31 -25.65
C ALA A 82 38.67 2.35 -25.83
N GLN A 83 39.33 1.20 -25.75
CA GLN A 83 40.76 1.09 -25.98
C GLN A 83 41.14 1.42 -27.43
N GLN A 84 40.35 0.96 -28.41
CA GLN A 84 40.54 1.32 -29.81
C GLN A 84 40.41 2.83 -30.05
N GLU A 85 39.38 3.47 -29.46
CA GLU A 85 39.18 4.92 -29.60
C GLU A 85 40.27 5.72 -28.89
N LYS A 86 40.69 5.33 -27.68
CA LYS A 86 41.85 5.93 -26.98
C LYS A 86 43.12 5.83 -27.83
N ALA A 87 43.38 4.67 -28.44
CA ALA A 87 44.53 4.48 -29.32
C ALA A 87 44.44 5.34 -30.59
N ARG A 88 43.26 5.44 -31.21
CA ARG A 88 43.01 6.29 -32.38
C ARG A 88 43.26 7.77 -32.06
N GLN A 89 42.76 8.26 -30.92
CA GLN A 89 42.99 9.63 -30.46
C GLN A 89 44.48 9.90 -30.20
N LYS A 90 45.17 8.99 -29.51
CA LYS A 90 46.62 9.10 -29.26
C LYS A 90 47.43 9.15 -30.56
N ASN A 91 47.10 8.30 -31.53
CA ASN A 91 47.76 8.27 -32.83
C ASN A 91 47.51 9.56 -33.62
N MET A 92 46.27 10.06 -33.59
CA MET A 92 45.89 11.32 -34.22
C MET A 92 46.63 12.50 -33.60
N ASP A 93 46.68 12.60 -32.27
CA ASP A 93 47.38 13.67 -31.54
C ASP A 93 48.89 13.64 -31.85
N ALA A 94 49.51 12.45 -31.83
CA ALA A 94 50.91 12.28 -32.18
C ALA A 94 51.19 12.69 -33.64
N TRP A 95 50.30 12.36 -34.57
CA TRP A 95 50.42 12.79 -35.97
C TRP A 95 50.23 14.31 -36.11
N GLN A 96 49.27 14.92 -35.39
CA GLN A 96 49.04 16.36 -35.41
C GLN A 96 50.24 17.15 -34.87
N GLN A 97 50.91 16.66 -33.82
CA GLN A 97 52.15 17.25 -33.31
C GLN A 97 53.24 17.24 -34.38
N ARG A 98 53.44 16.10 -35.05
CA ARG A 98 54.39 16.00 -36.18
C ARG A 98 54.00 16.93 -37.32
N ASP A 99 52.71 17.02 -37.64
CA ASP A 99 52.20 17.87 -38.71
C ASP A 99 52.40 19.37 -38.43
N ASN A 100 52.21 19.80 -37.19
CA ASN A 100 52.46 21.17 -36.77
C ASN A 100 53.94 21.55 -36.90
N ILE A 101 54.86 20.66 -36.53
CA ILE A 101 56.31 20.84 -36.74
C ILE A 101 56.62 20.95 -38.23
N ARG A 102 56.02 20.09 -39.07
CA ARG A 102 56.18 20.15 -40.52
C ARG A 102 55.69 21.49 -41.09
N LYS A 103 54.51 21.97 -40.67
CA LYS A 103 53.98 23.28 -41.09
C LYS A 103 54.91 24.43 -40.69
N GLN A 104 55.48 24.40 -39.48
CA GLN A 104 56.49 25.39 -39.05
C GLN A 104 57.74 25.36 -39.95
N HIS A 105 58.21 24.19 -40.34
CA HIS A 105 59.34 24.06 -41.27
C HIS A 105 59.02 24.60 -42.67
N LEU A 106 57.83 24.33 -43.19
CA LEU A 106 57.38 24.86 -44.50
C LEU A 106 57.29 26.40 -44.49
N LEU A 107 56.90 26.99 -43.35
CA LEU A 107 56.78 28.44 -43.16
C LEU A 107 58.11 29.14 -42.80
N SER A 108 59.21 28.40 -42.66
CA SER A 108 60.49 28.94 -42.17
C SER A 108 61.32 29.71 -43.21
N GLY A 109 60.92 29.72 -44.49
CA GLY A 109 61.64 30.38 -45.59
C GLY A 109 62.94 29.68 -46.03
N ASN A 110 63.33 28.57 -45.38
CA ASN A 110 64.53 27.80 -45.74
C ASN A 110 64.21 26.70 -46.77
N ILE A 111 64.59 26.93 -48.03
CA ILE A 111 64.29 26.06 -49.19
C ILE A 111 64.77 24.61 -48.97
N ALA A 112 65.93 24.41 -48.35
CA ALA A 112 66.47 23.07 -48.08
C ALA A 112 65.67 22.33 -47.00
N LYS A 113 65.14 23.03 -45.99
CA LYS A 113 64.24 22.43 -44.99
C LYS A 113 62.86 22.14 -45.57
N THR A 114 62.35 23.02 -46.43
CA THR A 114 61.07 22.85 -47.11
C THR A 114 61.07 21.61 -48.01
N SER A 115 62.10 21.40 -48.84
CA SER A 115 62.19 20.26 -49.75
C SER A 115 62.26 18.92 -49.01
N VAL A 116 63.05 18.81 -47.93
CA VAL A 116 63.12 17.61 -47.08
C VAL A 116 61.79 17.35 -46.36
N THR A 117 61.09 18.40 -45.95
CA THR A 117 59.78 18.27 -45.27
C THR A 117 58.71 17.74 -46.24
N VAL A 118 58.69 18.20 -47.49
CA VAL A 118 57.75 17.70 -48.51
C VAL A 118 57.99 16.21 -48.81
N ALA A 119 59.25 15.77 -48.90
CA ALA A 119 59.59 14.37 -49.14
C ALA A 119 59.15 13.45 -47.97
N THR A 120 59.24 13.93 -46.72
CA THR A 120 58.87 13.13 -45.54
C THR A 120 57.36 13.07 -45.27
N MET A 121 56.57 14.04 -45.76
CA MET A 121 55.10 14.00 -45.66
C MET A 121 54.48 12.78 -46.35
N VAL A 122 55.06 12.31 -47.45
CA VAL A 122 54.56 11.16 -48.22
C VAL A 122 54.72 9.84 -47.45
N LEU A 123 55.66 9.79 -46.50
CA LEU A 123 56.00 8.58 -45.72
C LEU A 123 55.32 8.53 -44.34
N ASP A 124 54.57 9.57 -43.93
CA ASP A 124 53.83 9.64 -42.65
C ASP A 124 52.34 9.95 -42.93
N PRO A 125 51.60 8.97 -43.51
CA PRO A 125 50.18 9.15 -43.83
C PRO A 125 49.36 9.42 -42.56
N MET A 126 48.27 10.15 -42.74
CA MET A 126 47.40 10.51 -41.63
C MET A 126 46.66 9.26 -41.07
N PRO A 127 46.59 9.09 -39.74
CA PRO A 127 45.84 8.00 -39.10
C PRO A 127 44.33 8.06 -39.35
N GLU A 128 43.64 6.96 -39.02
CA GLU A 128 42.18 6.82 -39.12
C GLU A 128 41.42 7.95 -38.40
N ARG A 129 40.45 8.56 -39.09
CA ARG A 129 39.69 9.72 -38.59
C ARG A 129 38.33 9.35 -38.04
N THR A 130 37.76 8.24 -38.48
CA THR A 130 36.42 7.82 -38.12
C THR A 130 36.38 7.44 -36.64
N PRO A 131 35.60 8.13 -35.80
CA PRO A 131 35.46 7.75 -34.39
C PRO A 131 34.84 6.35 -34.27
N VAL A 132 35.31 5.58 -33.28
CA VAL A 132 34.65 4.31 -32.94
C VAL A 132 33.29 4.64 -32.31
N PRO A 133 32.17 4.03 -32.77
CA PRO A 133 30.86 4.31 -32.22
C PRO A 133 30.78 3.83 -30.76
N ALA A 134 30.17 4.66 -29.91
CA ALA A 134 29.89 4.31 -28.53
C ALA A 134 29.01 3.05 -28.47
N PRO A 135 29.38 2.04 -27.69
CA PRO A 135 28.57 0.85 -27.47
C PRO A 135 27.34 1.17 -26.61
N ALA A 136 26.28 0.40 -26.81
CA ALA A 136 25.09 0.40 -25.96
C ALA A 136 25.10 -0.84 -25.06
N VAL A 137 24.71 -0.68 -23.80
CA VAL A 137 24.59 -1.77 -22.82
C VAL A 137 23.15 -1.77 -22.29
N SER A 138 22.54 -2.96 -22.22
CA SER A 138 21.22 -3.16 -21.63
C SER A 138 21.20 -4.41 -20.74
N ALA A 139 20.56 -4.30 -19.58
CA ALA A 139 20.39 -5.41 -18.66
C ALA A 139 19.04 -5.29 -17.95
N VAL A 140 18.12 -6.19 -18.30
CA VAL A 140 16.72 -6.14 -17.85
C VAL A 140 16.37 -7.45 -17.18
N PHE A 141 15.91 -7.36 -15.93
CA PHE A 141 15.46 -8.53 -15.18
C PHE A 141 14.43 -8.12 -14.13
N SER A 142 13.39 -8.95 -14.00
CA SER A 142 12.45 -8.90 -12.89
C SER A 142 11.99 -10.33 -12.58
N PRO A 143 12.01 -10.75 -11.31
CA PRO A 143 11.56 -12.08 -10.92
C PRO A 143 10.04 -12.20 -11.07
N ARG A 144 9.56 -13.42 -11.28
CA ARG A 144 8.12 -13.71 -11.30
C ARG A 144 7.58 -13.78 -9.87
N ASP A 145 6.31 -13.41 -9.71
CA ASP A 145 5.61 -13.57 -8.45
C ASP A 145 5.43 -15.05 -8.10
N ARG A 146 5.47 -15.37 -6.80
CA ARG A 146 5.39 -16.74 -6.27
C ARG A 146 4.19 -16.86 -5.34
N PRO A 147 3.15 -17.62 -5.72
CA PRO A 147 1.95 -17.75 -4.90
C PRO A 147 2.25 -18.52 -3.61
N ARG A 148 1.86 -17.95 -2.47
CA ARG A 148 2.02 -18.54 -1.12
C ARG A 148 0.69 -18.89 -0.44
N PHE A 149 -0.39 -18.75 -1.19
CA PHE A 149 -1.75 -18.98 -0.75
C PHE A 149 -2.48 -19.91 -1.70
N ALA A 150 -3.01 -21.02 -1.18
CA ALA A 150 -3.62 -22.06 -2.02
C ALA A 150 -5.06 -21.70 -2.40
N GLY A 151 -5.74 -20.94 -1.53
CA GLY A 151 -7.12 -20.52 -1.71
C GLY A 151 -8.13 -21.66 -1.66
N GLY A 152 -9.40 -21.31 -1.92
CA GLY A 152 -10.53 -22.25 -1.93
C GLY A 152 -11.16 -22.50 -0.55
N PRO A 153 -12.31 -23.18 -0.48
CA PRO A 153 -13.11 -23.37 0.74
C PRO A 153 -12.47 -24.25 1.83
N GLY A 154 -11.15 -24.49 1.77
CA GLY A 154 -10.39 -25.12 2.85
C GLY A 154 -10.68 -26.60 3.11
N SER A 155 -11.38 -27.29 2.20
CA SER A 155 -11.72 -28.71 2.34
C SER A 155 -10.57 -29.67 1.99
N GLY A 156 -9.43 -29.14 1.52
CA GLY A 156 -8.23 -29.91 1.24
C GLY A 156 -7.44 -30.22 2.51
N THR A 157 -6.51 -31.18 2.40
CA THR A 157 -5.54 -31.48 3.44
C THR A 157 -4.14 -31.40 2.84
N THR A 158 -3.23 -30.81 3.58
CA THR A 158 -1.82 -30.76 3.24
C THR A 158 -1.06 -31.64 4.24
N SER A 159 -0.20 -32.52 3.73
CA SER A 159 0.73 -33.33 4.54
C SER A 159 2.15 -32.80 4.39
N ALA A 160 3.01 -32.94 5.41
CA ALA A 160 4.44 -32.66 5.31
C ALA A 160 5.23 -33.32 6.46
N ASP A 161 6.54 -33.46 6.27
CA ASP A 161 7.50 -33.68 7.36
C ASP A 161 8.12 -32.32 7.77
N PRO A 162 7.82 -31.80 8.97
CA PRO A 162 8.32 -30.49 9.39
C PRO A 162 9.85 -30.42 9.45
N GLY A 163 10.54 -31.52 9.78
CA GLY A 163 12.00 -31.57 9.82
C GLY A 163 12.62 -31.37 8.43
N LYS A 164 12.01 -31.95 7.39
CA LYS A 164 12.45 -31.75 6.00
C LYS A 164 12.18 -30.33 5.51
N LEU A 165 11.06 -29.73 5.92
CA LEU A 165 10.74 -28.33 5.62
C LEU A 165 11.74 -27.36 6.27
N ARG A 166 12.08 -27.56 7.55
CA ARG A 166 13.13 -26.79 8.26
C ARG A 166 14.49 -26.94 7.57
N GLY A 167 14.82 -28.16 7.15
CA GLY A 167 16.04 -28.44 6.38
C GLY A 167 16.11 -27.65 5.07
N PHE A 168 15.00 -27.59 4.33
CA PHE A 168 14.91 -26.75 3.13
C PHE A 168 15.09 -25.26 3.45
N ALA A 169 14.36 -24.74 4.45
CA ALA A 169 14.43 -23.32 4.80
C ALA A 169 15.84 -22.89 5.21
N SER A 170 16.54 -23.72 6.00
CA SER A 170 17.93 -23.50 6.38
C SER A 170 18.87 -23.42 5.17
N VAL A 171 18.80 -24.39 4.26
CA VAL A 171 19.62 -24.39 3.03
C VAL A 171 19.28 -23.19 2.16
N SER A 172 17.99 -22.87 2.01
CA SER A 172 17.50 -21.73 1.24
C SER A 172 18.04 -20.39 1.76
N ARG A 173 18.08 -20.20 3.09
CA ARG A 173 18.65 -18.98 3.70
C ARG A 173 20.14 -18.87 3.49
N THR A 174 20.90 -19.96 3.70
CA THR A 174 22.35 -19.95 3.44
C THR A 174 22.64 -19.58 1.99
N ALA A 175 21.94 -20.20 1.04
CA ALA A 175 22.04 -19.88 -0.38
C ALA A 175 21.75 -18.40 -0.67
N THR A 176 20.67 -17.85 -0.08
CA THR A 176 20.27 -16.45 -0.25
C THR A 176 21.30 -15.48 0.33
N ASN A 177 21.89 -15.81 1.50
CA ASN A 177 22.90 -14.99 2.15
C ASN A 177 24.21 -14.95 1.35
N THR A 178 24.63 -16.09 0.79
CA THR A 178 25.77 -16.15 -0.13
C THR A 178 25.51 -15.25 -1.33
N LEU A 179 24.37 -15.41 -1.99
CA LEU A 179 24.01 -14.64 -3.18
C LEU A 179 23.90 -13.13 -2.91
N ASN A 180 23.43 -12.73 -1.72
CA ASN A 180 23.35 -11.33 -1.31
C ASN A 180 24.73 -10.63 -1.30
N SER A 181 25.79 -11.34 -0.92
CA SER A 181 27.16 -10.78 -0.96
C SER A 181 27.59 -10.46 -2.40
N HIS A 182 27.24 -11.32 -3.35
CA HIS A 182 27.52 -11.09 -4.78
C HIS A 182 26.64 -9.98 -5.37
N PHE A 183 25.38 -9.89 -4.96
CA PHE A 183 24.51 -8.77 -5.34
C PHE A 183 25.09 -7.41 -4.93
N VAL A 184 25.60 -7.28 -3.69
CA VAL A 184 26.23 -6.04 -3.22
C VAL A 184 27.46 -5.70 -4.07
N ALA A 185 28.28 -6.68 -4.43
CA ALA A 185 29.43 -6.47 -5.31
C ALA A 185 29.02 -5.98 -6.71
N VAL A 186 28.02 -6.63 -7.33
CA VAL A 186 27.48 -6.25 -8.64
C VAL A 186 26.89 -4.84 -8.60
N ARG A 187 26.06 -4.52 -7.59
CA ARG A 187 25.45 -3.19 -7.43
C ARG A 187 26.50 -2.09 -7.30
N ASN A 188 27.54 -2.31 -6.49
CA ASN A 188 28.61 -1.34 -6.29
C ASN A 188 29.45 -1.16 -7.56
N ALA A 189 29.79 -2.26 -8.25
CA ALA A 189 30.54 -2.22 -9.49
C ALA A 189 29.75 -1.53 -10.62
N TRP A 190 28.44 -1.80 -10.72
CA TRP A 190 27.54 -1.12 -11.64
C TRP A 190 27.51 0.39 -11.39
N SER A 191 27.33 0.81 -10.13
CA SER A 191 27.38 2.23 -9.76
C SER A 191 28.72 2.89 -10.12
N GLY A 192 29.84 2.23 -9.84
CA GLY A 192 31.17 2.72 -10.22
C GLY A 192 31.37 2.86 -11.72
N PHE A 193 30.92 1.86 -12.49
CA PHE A 193 30.95 1.87 -13.95
C PHE A 193 30.11 3.00 -14.54
N THR A 194 28.85 3.14 -14.11
CA THR A 194 27.96 4.20 -14.63
C THR A 194 28.45 5.61 -14.28
N ALA A 195 29.13 5.79 -13.14
CA ALA A 195 29.73 7.06 -12.76
C ALA A 195 30.99 7.42 -13.57
N SER A 196 31.77 6.41 -13.99
CA SER A 196 33.12 6.61 -14.55
C SER A 196 33.22 6.40 -16.06
N CYS A 197 32.20 5.78 -16.68
CA CYS A 197 32.20 5.38 -18.09
C CYS A 197 31.06 6.03 -18.89
N SER A 198 30.97 7.36 -18.87
CA SER A 198 29.91 8.10 -19.59
C SER A 198 30.00 8.04 -21.12
N TRP A 199 31.08 7.48 -21.68
CA TRP A 199 31.18 7.20 -23.11
C TRP A 199 30.28 6.02 -23.55
N VAL A 200 29.86 5.15 -22.63
CA VAL A 200 28.95 4.02 -22.92
C VAL A 200 27.50 4.49 -22.77
N THR A 201 26.64 4.10 -23.71
CA THR A 201 25.20 4.40 -23.62
C THR A 201 24.48 3.29 -22.85
N ILE A 202 23.71 3.65 -21.83
CA ILE A 202 22.86 2.72 -21.07
C ILE A 202 21.43 2.90 -21.57
N GLU A 203 20.87 1.88 -22.20
CA GLU A 203 19.54 1.98 -22.83
C GLU A 203 18.41 1.67 -21.85
N THR A 204 18.39 0.46 -21.32
CA THR A 204 17.36 0.01 -20.35
C THR A 204 18.03 -0.84 -19.28
N GLU A 205 17.79 -0.46 -18.03
CA GLU A 205 18.32 -1.12 -16.83
C GLU A 205 17.19 -1.36 -15.83
N SER A 206 17.09 -2.59 -15.34
CA SER A 206 16.26 -2.92 -14.17
C SER A 206 16.80 -4.11 -13.38
N PHE A 207 17.91 -4.72 -13.81
CA PHE A 207 18.42 -5.95 -13.24
C PHE A 207 18.89 -5.78 -11.81
N VAL A 208 19.38 -4.60 -11.40
CA VAL A 208 19.79 -4.36 -10.01
C VAL A 208 18.58 -4.45 -9.08
N ALA A 209 17.49 -3.75 -9.40
CA ALA A 209 16.25 -3.82 -8.64
C ALA A 209 15.61 -5.22 -8.72
N GLY A 210 15.64 -5.86 -9.89
CA GLY A 210 15.14 -7.23 -10.06
C GLY A 210 15.92 -8.25 -9.24
N PHE A 211 17.24 -8.11 -9.12
CA PHE A 211 18.07 -8.99 -8.29
C PHE A 211 17.73 -8.80 -6.80
N GLU A 212 17.56 -7.57 -6.33
CA GLU A 212 17.08 -7.31 -4.97
C GLU A 212 15.71 -7.97 -4.69
N GLN A 213 14.77 -7.84 -5.63
CA GLN A 213 13.46 -8.48 -5.55
C GLN A 213 13.57 -10.02 -5.51
N LEU A 214 14.50 -10.61 -6.27
CA LEU A 214 14.73 -12.06 -6.26
C LEU A 214 15.22 -12.54 -4.88
N LEU A 215 16.14 -11.79 -4.27
CA LEU A 215 16.64 -12.09 -2.92
C LEU A 215 15.51 -11.98 -1.88
N ALA A 216 14.69 -10.94 -1.96
CA ALA A 216 13.53 -10.77 -1.10
C ALA A 216 12.52 -11.92 -1.27
N ALA A 217 12.25 -12.35 -2.51
CA ALA A 217 11.37 -13.48 -2.78
C ALA A 217 11.93 -14.80 -2.22
N ASN A 218 13.25 -15.03 -2.31
CA ASN A 218 13.89 -16.22 -1.75
C ASN A 218 13.85 -16.25 -0.21
N ALA A 219 14.04 -15.10 0.44
CA ALA A 219 13.91 -14.97 1.89
C ALA A 219 12.47 -15.23 2.34
N ALA A 220 11.49 -14.63 1.65
CA ALA A 220 10.07 -14.83 1.92
C ALA A 220 9.64 -16.30 1.75
N ASP A 221 10.21 -17.03 0.78
CA ASP A 221 9.95 -18.46 0.61
C ASP A 221 10.49 -19.29 1.79
N ALA A 222 11.67 -18.96 2.31
CA ALA A 222 12.22 -19.64 3.48
C ALA A 222 11.35 -19.39 4.73
N ASP A 223 10.97 -18.14 4.98
CA ASP A 223 10.13 -17.77 6.12
C ASP A 223 8.73 -18.40 6.03
N TRP A 224 8.17 -18.43 4.83
CA TRP A 224 6.90 -19.11 4.56
C TRP A 224 6.97 -20.59 4.89
N ILE A 225 8.00 -21.31 4.41
CA ILE A 225 8.16 -22.74 4.68
C ILE A 225 8.43 -23.05 6.15
N GLU A 226 9.11 -22.16 6.89
CA GLU A 226 9.25 -22.32 8.34
C GLU A 226 7.94 -22.14 9.09
N GLN A 227 7.10 -21.20 8.68
CA GLN A 227 5.78 -21.04 9.26
C GLN A 227 4.89 -22.27 8.98
N VAL A 228 4.97 -22.82 7.77
CA VAL A 228 4.31 -24.10 7.44
C VAL A 228 4.83 -25.22 8.36
N ALA A 229 6.15 -25.35 8.51
CA ALA A 229 6.74 -26.37 9.41
C ALA A 229 6.29 -26.21 10.86
N THR A 230 6.26 -24.96 11.36
CA THR A 230 5.78 -24.62 12.71
C THR A 230 4.31 -25.01 12.88
N ALA A 231 3.47 -24.82 11.86
CA ALA A 231 2.07 -25.24 11.90
C ALA A 231 1.95 -26.76 12.06
N PHE A 232 2.74 -27.54 11.29
CA PHE A 232 2.82 -29.01 11.42
C PHE A 232 3.28 -29.47 12.80
N GLU A 233 4.34 -28.85 13.34
CA GLU A 233 4.84 -29.13 14.70
C GLU A 233 3.76 -28.83 15.75
N THR A 234 3.03 -27.73 15.60
CA THR A 234 1.97 -27.31 16.53
C THR A 234 0.76 -28.24 16.49
N ALA A 235 0.37 -28.72 15.32
CA ALA A 235 -0.73 -29.66 15.18
C ALA A 235 -0.36 -31.08 15.68
N GLY A 236 0.93 -31.39 15.77
CA GLY A 236 1.43 -32.69 16.25
C GLY A 236 1.08 -33.86 15.34
N ASN A 237 0.65 -33.61 14.11
CA ASN A 237 0.24 -34.59 13.13
C ASN A 237 0.96 -34.36 11.79
N GLY A 238 1.06 -35.39 10.95
CA GLY A 238 1.68 -35.27 9.62
C GLY A 238 0.77 -34.65 8.56
N SER A 239 -0.40 -34.11 8.93
CA SER A 239 -1.43 -33.64 7.99
C SER A 239 -2.37 -32.62 8.62
N ILE A 240 -2.47 -31.43 8.02
CA ILE A 240 -3.29 -30.31 8.49
C ILE A 240 -4.31 -29.93 7.41
N ALA A 241 -5.49 -29.48 7.82
CA ALA A 241 -6.51 -28.94 6.91
C ALA A 241 -6.03 -27.64 6.24
N ASP A 242 -6.29 -27.49 4.95
CA ASP A 242 -5.90 -26.30 4.19
C ASP A 242 -6.52 -25.03 4.77
N SER A 243 -7.69 -25.10 5.42
CA SER A 243 -8.32 -23.98 6.14
C SER A 243 -7.44 -23.39 7.24
N MET A 244 -6.70 -24.22 7.98
CA MET A 244 -5.79 -23.76 9.04
C MET A 244 -4.57 -23.05 8.44
N LEU A 245 -3.97 -23.60 7.38
CA LEU A 245 -2.85 -22.96 6.68
C LEU A 245 -3.31 -21.68 5.95
N ASN A 246 -4.52 -21.68 5.37
CA ASN A 246 -5.09 -20.49 4.77
C ASN A 246 -5.17 -19.35 5.79
N GLY A 247 -5.62 -19.62 7.02
CA GLY A 247 -5.64 -18.61 8.09
C GLY A 247 -4.27 -18.02 8.43
N LEU A 248 -3.19 -18.79 8.30
CA LEU A 248 -1.81 -18.30 8.53
C LEU A 248 -1.29 -17.41 7.39
N PHE A 249 -1.74 -17.67 6.17
CA PHE A 249 -1.16 -17.09 4.95
C PHE A 249 -2.15 -16.22 4.17
N ILE A 250 -3.28 -15.87 4.77
CA ILE A 250 -4.36 -15.13 4.11
C ILE A 250 -3.94 -13.71 3.68
N GLN A 251 -2.89 -13.16 4.29
CA GLN A 251 -2.26 -11.92 3.85
C GLN A 251 -1.63 -12.00 2.44
N TYR A 252 -1.36 -13.21 1.94
CA TYR A 252 -0.86 -13.47 0.59
C TYR A 252 -1.98 -13.83 -0.40
N ALA A 253 -3.24 -13.91 0.05
CA ALA A 253 -4.36 -14.15 -0.82
C ALA A 253 -4.55 -12.97 -1.78
N ALA A 254 -4.85 -13.26 -3.05
CA ALA A 254 -5.26 -12.20 -3.96
C ALA A 254 -6.53 -11.54 -3.39
N PRO A 255 -6.68 -10.19 -3.47
CA PRO A 255 -7.79 -9.52 -2.79
C PRO A 255 -9.17 -10.11 -3.15
N ASN A 256 -9.38 -10.51 -4.40
CA ASN A 256 -10.64 -11.13 -4.85
C ASN A 256 -10.98 -12.48 -4.18
N GLN A 257 -10.01 -13.14 -3.53
CA GLN A 257 -10.20 -14.41 -2.83
C GLN A 257 -10.58 -14.25 -1.35
N VAL A 258 -10.50 -13.03 -0.80
CA VAL A 258 -10.76 -12.74 0.61
C VAL A 258 -12.19 -12.22 0.79
N GLY A 259 -12.93 -12.82 1.72
CA GLY A 259 -14.25 -12.37 2.18
C GLY A 259 -14.22 -11.67 3.55
N LEU A 260 -15.38 -11.21 4.03
CA LEU A 260 -15.47 -10.54 5.34
C LEU A 260 -15.12 -11.46 6.51
N ASN A 261 -15.55 -12.72 6.46
CA ASN A 261 -15.23 -13.69 7.52
C ASN A 261 -13.72 -13.92 7.64
N ASP A 262 -13.03 -14.01 6.50
CA ASP A 262 -11.58 -14.15 6.43
C ASP A 262 -10.88 -12.96 7.10
N ILE A 263 -11.30 -11.74 6.77
CA ILE A 263 -10.82 -10.50 7.40
C ILE A 263 -11.06 -10.54 8.91
N GLY A 264 -12.20 -11.06 9.36
CA GLY A 264 -12.54 -11.22 10.78
C GLY A 264 -11.63 -12.18 11.55
N THR A 265 -10.85 -13.01 10.87
CA THR A 265 -9.93 -13.99 11.49
C THR A 265 -8.45 -13.59 11.40
N MET A 266 -8.13 -12.51 10.69
CA MET A 266 -6.76 -12.02 10.57
C MET A 266 -6.30 -11.36 11.87
N SER A 267 -5.06 -11.64 12.28
CA SER A 267 -4.37 -10.80 13.26
C SER A 267 -4.11 -9.39 12.71
N ALA A 268 -3.92 -8.40 13.58
CA ALA A 268 -3.54 -7.04 13.20
C ALA A 268 -2.33 -6.99 12.23
N ALA A 269 -1.32 -7.83 12.44
CA ALA A 269 -0.15 -7.90 11.57
C ALA A 269 -0.49 -8.38 10.15
N GLN A 270 -1.29 -9.46 10.03
CA GLN A 270 -1.74 -9.98 8.73
C GLN A 270 -2.63 -8.98 8.02
N LEU A 271 -3.56 -8.36 8.76
CA LEU A 271 -4.48 -7.37 8.24
C LEU A 271 -3.73 -6.15 7.67
N LYS A 272 -2.73 -5.65 8.39
CA LYS A 272 -1.89 -4.53 7.94
C LYS A 272 -1.16 -4.83 6.62
N VAL A 273 -0.58 -6.02 6.47
CA VAL A 273 0.08 -6.45 5.24
C VAL A 273 -0.93 -6.55 4.09
N TRP A 274 -2.06 -7.21 4.32
CA TRP A 274 -3.10 -7.39 3.32
C TRP A 274 -3.67 -6.06 2.81
N LEU A 275 -3.95 -5.12 3.71
CA LEU A 275 -4.45 -3.78 3.36
C LEU A 275 -3.45 -3.00 2.48
N GLY A 276 -2.15 -3.17 2.72
CA GLY A 276 -1.07 -2.57 1.91
C GLY A 276 -0.96 -3.15 0.50
N ASN A 277 -1.34 -4.42 0.30
CA ASN A 277 -1.25 -5.14 -0.97
C ASN A 277 -2.57 -5.11 -1.77
N GLY A 278 -3.25 -3.95 -1.78
CA GLY A 278 -4.52 -3.77 -2.51
C GLY A 278 -5.78 -4.27 -1.78
N GLY A 279 -5.64 -4.81 -0.56
CA GLY A 279 -6.77 -5.25 0.26
C GLY A 279 -7.78 -4.14 0.56
N SER A 280 -7.34 -2.89 0.69
CA SER A 280 -8.24 -1.74 0.90
C SER A 280 -9.29 -1.58 -0.21
N ALA A 281 -8.93 -1.83 -1.47
CA ALA A 281 -9.88 -1.75 -2.59
C ALA A 281 -10.95 -2.86 -2.51
N ARG A 282 -10.52 -4.08 -2.17
CA ARG A 282 -11.43 -5.21 -1.95
C ARG A 282 -12.35 -4.99 -0.75
N LEU A 283 -11.80 -4.53 0.38
CA LEU A 283 -12.57 -4.25 1.58
C LEU A 283 -13.68 -3.24 1.28
N ARG A 284 -13.38 -2.20 0.50
CA ARG A 284 -14.39 -1.24 0.03
C ARG A 284 -15.48 -1.93 -0.79
N GLU A 285 -15.11 -2.77 -1.75
CA GLU A 285 -16.07 -3.53 -2.55
C GLU A 285 -17.00 -4.36 -1.65
N LEU A 286 -16.45 -5.13 -0.71
CA LEU A 286 -17.21 -5.98 0.22
C LEU A 286 -18.16 -5.18 1.11
N LEU A 287 -17.72 -4.04 1.65
CA LEU A 287 -18.50 -3.23 2.59
C LEU A 287 -19.54 -2.32 1.93
N THR A 288 -19.43 -2.09 0.62
CA THR A 288 -20.36 -1.24 -0.14
C THR A 288 -21.35 -2.04 -0.98
N GLN A 289 -21.36 -3.37 -0.85
CA GLN A 289 -22.31 -4.23 -1.55
C GLN A 289 -23.76 -3.87 -1.18
N PRO A 290 -24.66 -3.68 -2.16
CA PRO A 290 -26.06 -3.45 -1.89
C PRO A 290 -26.67 -4.60 -1.07
N GLY A 291 -27.37 -4.26 0.01
CA GLY A 291 -28.07 -5.26 0.84
C GLY A 291 -27.22 -5.97 1.89
N LEU A 292 -26.02 -5.46 2.20
CA LEU A 292 -25.24 -5.93 3.34
C LEU A 292 -26.07 -5.82 4.64
N ASP A 293 -26.28 -6.95 5.32
CA ASP A 293 -27.10 -7.03 6.52
C ASP A 293 -26.40 -6.35 7.71
N PRO A 294 -26.99 -5.29 8.31
CA PRO A 294 -26.42 -4.63 9.48
C PRO A 294 -26.15 -5.56 10.67
N VAL A 295 -26.93 -6.63 10.85
CA VAL A 295 -26.74 -7.58 11.95
C VAL A 295 -25.50 -8.42 11.71
N ALA A 296 -25.33 -8.98 10.51
CA ALA A 296 -24.12 -9.69 10.12
C ALA A 296 -22.87 -8.80 10.23
N THR A 297 -22.96 -7.55 9.78
CA THR A 297 -21.88 -6.57 9.94
C THR A 297 -21.54 -6.33 11.41
N ALA A 298 -22.53 -6.26 12.31
CA ALA A 298 -22.28 -6.09 13.73
C ALA A 298 -21.59 -7.30 14.37
N THR A 299 -21.96 -8.52 13.97
CA THR A 299 -21.26 -9.74 14.42
C THR A 299 -19.82 -9.77 13.91
N TRP A 300 -19.60 -9.46 12.63
CA TRP A 300 -18.25 -9.38 12.06
C TRP A 300 -17.41 -8.29 12.73
N TRP A 301 -17.95 -7.08 12.87
CA TRP A 301 -17.25 -5.94 13.47
C TRP A 301 -16.89 -6.20 14.92
N SER A 302 -17.80 -6.77 15.70
CA SER A 302 -17.52 -7.13 17.10
C SER A 302 -16.45 -8.23 17.22
N GLY A 303 -16.45 -9.19 16.28
CA GLY A 303 -15.46 -10.28 16.21
C GLY A 303 -14.01 -9.82 15.97
N LEU A 304 -13.80 -8.65 15.34
CA LEU A 304 -12.48 -8.03 15.18
C LEU A 304 -11.86 -7.55 16.50
N GLY A 305 -12.63 -7.55 17.59
CA GLY A 305 -12.17 -7.15 18.90
C GLY A 305 -12.48 -5.68 19.20
N HIS A 306 -13.14 -5.46 20.33
CA HIS A 306 -13.25 -4.19 21.02
C HIS A 306 -13.47 -4.48 22.50
N THR A 307 -13.25 -3.47 23.35
CA THR A 307 -13.56 -3.58 24.77
C THR A 307 -14.74 -2.68 25.11
N VAL A 308 -15.60 -3.16 26.01
CA VAL A 308 -16.71 -2.39 26.57
C VAL A 308 -16.49 -2.31 28.07
N GLU A 309 -16.34 -1.10 28.60
CA GLU A 309 -16.23 -0.90 30.04
C GLU A 309 -17.59 -1.17 30.70
N PRO A 310 -17.74 -2.16 31.58
CA PRO A 310 -19.06 -2.57 32.07
C PRO A 310 -19.81 -1.48 32.85
N ALA A 311 -19.07 -0.66 33.61
CA ALA A 311 -19.64 0.40 34.44
C ALA A 311 -20.21 1.55 33.59
N THR A 312 -19.46 2.01 32.59
CA THR A 312 -19.77 3.20 31.80
C THR A 312 -20.45 2.87 30.47
N GLY A 313 -20.27 1.66 29.95
CA GLY A 313 -20.69 1.26 28.60
C GLY A 313 -19.79 1.82 27.51
N LYS A 314 -18.67 2.45 27.87
CA LYS A 314 -17.75 3.05 26.93
C LYS A 314 -17.09 1.98 26.07
N VAL A 315 -17.12 2.17 24.76
CA VAL A 315 -16.46 1.30 23.79
C VAL A 315 -15.05 1.82 23.51
N THR A 316 -14.07 0.93 23.48
CA THR A 316 -12.73 1.22 22.95
C THR A 316 -12.44 0.23 21.83
N VAL A 317 -12.13 0.76 20.64
CA VAL A 317 -11.86 -0.04 19.44
C VAL A 317 -10.60 -0.88 19.62
N GLY A 318 -10.62 -2.10 19.08
CA GLY A 318 -9.43 -2.97 19.02
C GLY A 318 -8.43 -2.51 17.96
N GLU A 319 -7.25 -3.13 17.95
CA GLU A 319 -6.19 -2.82 16.99
C GLU A 319 -6.62 -3.10 15.54
N GLU A 320 -7.26 -4.25 15.30
CA GLU A 320 -7.77 -4.65 13.99
C GLU A 320 -8.85 -3.69 13.49
N GLN A 321 -9.79 -3.31 14.36
CA GLN A 321 -10.80 -2.30 14.03
C GLN A 321 -10.17 -0.95 13.68
N GLN A 322 -9.14 -0.53 14.42
CA GLN A 322 -8.42 0.71 14.15
C GLN A 322 -7.72 0.67 12.78
N LEU A 323 -7.13 -0.46 12.38
CA LEU A 323 -6.56 -0.64 11.05
C LEU A 323 -7.61 -0.47 9.95
N LEU A 324 -8.83 -0.99 10.13
CA LEU A 324 -9.91 -0.82 9.16
C LEU A 324 -10.43 0.63 9.09
N ILE A 325 -10.59 1.28 10.25
CA ILE A 325 -10.91 2.71 10.37
C ILE A 325 -9.87 3.54 9.61
N ASP A 326 -8.60 3.19 9.77
CA ASP A 326 -7.51 3.92 9.17
C ASP A 326 -7.43 3.76 7.66
N ALA A 327 -7.75 2.57 7.16
CA ALA A 327 -7.71 2.22 5.75
C ALA A 327 -8.88 2.82 4.95
N LEU A 328 -10.10 2.79 5.50
CA LEU A 328 -11.32 3.23 4.80
C LEU A 328 -12.24 4.09 5.70
N PRO A 329 -11.77 5.27 6.16
CA PRO A 329 -12.53 6.10 7.08
C PRO A 329 -13.88 6.53 6.51
N GLU A 330 -13.98 6.84 5.21
CA GLU A 330 -15.26 7.22 4.60
C GLU A 330 -16.31 6.09 4.55
N VAL A 331 -15.86 4.83 4.48
CA VAL A 331 -16.76 3.67 4.43
C VAL A 331 -17.18 3.31 5.84
N ILE A 332 -16.21 3.09 6.75
CA ILE A 332 -16.48 2.69 8.14
C ILE A 332 -17.30 3.75 8.87
N GLY A 333 -17.00 5.03 8.64
CA GLY A 333 -17.72 6.15 9.23
C GLY A 333 -19.22 6.20 8.94
N ASN A 334 -19.68 5.53 7.89
CA ASN A 334 -21.08 5.48 7.48
C ASN A 334 -21.65 4.04 7.42
N LEU A 335 -20.88 3.03 7.87
CA LEU A 335 -21.25 1.63 7.77
C LEU A 335 -22.29 1.23 8.84
N ASN A 336 -23.37 0.57 8.44
CA ASN A 336 -24.37 0.03 9.36
C ASN A 336 -23.86 -1.23 10.06
N GLY A 337 -24.04 -1.30 11.38
CA GLY A 337 -23.58 -2.43 12.21
C GLY A 337 -22.29 -2.16 12.99
N VAL A 338 -21.60 -1.04 12.79
CA VAL A 338 -20.42 -0.66 13.60
C VAL A 338 -20.80 0.29 14.75
N THR A 339 -19.98 0.35 15.79
CA THR A 339 -20.21 1.17 17.00
C THR A 339 -20.13 2.66 16.69
N ALA A 340 -20.83 3.49 17.47
CA ALA A 340 -20.81 4.94 17.30
C ALA A 340 -19.40 5.51 17.50
N THR A 341 -18.61 4.94 18.42
CA THR A 341 -17.20 5.26 18.63
C THR A 341 -16.37 4.98 17.37
N ALA A 342 -16.56 3.84 16.71
CA ALA A 342 -15.85 3.54 15.46
C ALA A 342 -16.22 4.50 14.34
N ARG A 343 -17.51 4.87 14.24
CA ARG A 343 -17.97 5.86 13.27
C ARG A 343 -17.37 7.24 13.53
N ASP A 344 -17.34 7.66 14.79
CA ASP A 344 -16.76 8.93 15.20
C ASP A 344 -15.28 9.02 14.82
N LEU A 345 -14.48 8.01 15.19
CA LEU A 345 -13.06 7.95 14.85
C LEU A 345 -12.84 8.01 13.33
N ALA A 346 -13.59 7.23 12.56
CA ALA A 346 -13.50 7.20 11.11
C ALA A 346 -13.90 8.54 10.46
N ASN A 347 -15.05 9.10 10.88
CA ASN A 347 -15.55 10.35 10.33
C ASN A 347 -14.68 11.55 10.70
N ARG A 348 -14.15 11.62 11.94
CA ARG A 348 -13.21 12.66 12.37
C ARG A 348 -11.90 12.58 11.60
N LYS A 349 -11.39 11.37 11.35
CA LYS A 349 -10.21 11.18 10.49
C LYS A 349 -10.47 11.71 9.08
N LYS A 350 -11.63 11.41 8.51
CA LYS A 350 -12.01 11.93 7.19
C LYS A 350 -12.18 13.45 7.18
N LEU A 351 -12.81 14.01 8.22
CA LEU A 351 -12.99 15.44 8.39
C LEU A 351 -11.65 16.17 8.46
N LEU A 352 -10.68 15.66 9.23
CA LEU A 352 -9.34 16.21 9.33
C LEU A 352 -8.61 16.21 7.98
N GLN A 353 -8.66 15.10 7.25
CA GLN A 353 -8.07 15.01 5.90
C GLN A 353 -8.63 16.09 4.97
N MET A 354 -9.95 16.27 4.99
CA MET A 354 -10.63 17.25 4.15
C MET A 354 -10.36 18.69 4.58
N HIS A 355 -10.39 18.96 5.88
CA HIS A 355 -10.11 20.28 6.42
C HIS A 355 -8.68 20.74 6.06
N ASN A 356 -7.69 19.85 6.20
CA ASN A 356 -6.30 20.14 5.82
C ASN A 356 -6.15 20.36 4.31
N HIS A 357 -6.86 19.56 3.49
CA HIS A 357 -6.88 19.76 2.04
C HIS A 357 -7.39 21.15 1.65
N TRP A 358 -8.54 21.55 2.20
CA TRP A 358 -9.13 22.86 1.91
C TRP A 358 -8.28 24.02 2.46
N LYS A 359 -7.73 23.89 3.66
CA LYS A 359 -6.81 24.87 4.23
C LYS A 359 -5.64 25.15 3.29
N LYS A 360 -4.99 24.09 2.80
CA LYS A 360 -3.89 24.20 1.81
C LYS A 360 -4.36 24.83 0.50
N TYR A 361 -5.49 24.39 -0.04
CA TYR A 361 -6.06 24.96 -1.28
C TYR A 361 -6.24 26.49 -1.17
N ARG A 362 -6.69 26.96 -0.02
CA ARG A 362 -6.92 28.39 0.27
C ARG A 362 -5.65 29.20 0.44
N GLU A 363 -4.64 28.62 1.09
CA GLU A 363 -3.32 29.21 1.19
C GLU A 363 -2.69 29.44 -0.19
N GLU A 364 -2.95 28.53 -1.15
CA GLU A 364 -2.42 28.59 -2.52
C GLU A 364 -3.23 29.50 -3.47
N HIS A 365 -4.56 29.51 -3.37
CA HIS A 365 -5.43 30.13 -4.39
C HIS A 365 -6.19 31.39 -3.91
N GLY A 366 -6.24 31.66 -2.60
CA GLY A 366 -7.01 32.76 -2.04
C GLY A 366 -8.54 32.65 -2.26
N GLY A 367 -9.27 33.76 -2.10
CA GLY A 367 -10.74 33.84 -2.32
C GLY A 367 -11.57 33.93 -1.03
N LYS A 368 -12.90 33.78 -1.13
CA LYS A 368 -13.83 33.69 0.02
C LYS A 368 -14.49 32.30 0.06
N VAL A 369 -14.79 31.78 1.24
CA VAL A 369 -15.46 30.48 1.38
C VAL A 369 -16.95 30.71 1.20
N ASP A 370 -17.59 29.96 0.30
CA ASP A 370 -19.05 29.91 0.22
C ASP A 370 -19.58 28.93 1.28
N GLU A 371 -20.49 29.38 2.15
CA GLU A 371 -21.08 28.55 3.21
C GLU A 371 -21.83 27.33 2.66
N GLY A 372 -22.35 27.43 1.43
CA GLY A 372 -23.01 26.31 0.73
C GLY A 372 -22.05 25.33 0.07
N SER A 373 -20.76 25.65 0.01
CA SER A 373 -19.74 24.81 -0.62
C SER A 373 -19.30 23.66 0.27
N GLN A 374 -18.61 22.68 -0.34
CA GLN A 374 -18.02 21.56 0.38
C GLN A 374 -17.02 22.04 1.45
N GLU A 375 -16.20 23.03 1.12
CA GLU A 375 -15.29 23.67 2.07
C GLU A 375 -16.05 24.31 3.24
N GLY A 376 -17.08 25.10 2.94
CA GLY A 376 -17.90 25.75 3.97
C GLY A 376 -18.52 24.76 4.95
N MET A 377 -19.05 23.65 4.46
CA MET A 377 -19.62 22.58 5.31
C MET A 377 -18.56 21.86 6.14
N VAL A 378 -17.41 21.53 5.56
CA VAL A 378 -16.29 20.93 6.29
C VAL A 378 -15.84 21.86 7.42
N ASN A 379 -15.67 23.14 7.14
CA ASN A 379 -15.28 24.14 8.13
C ASN A 379 -16.34 24.26 9.23
N LYS A 380 -17.63 24.21 8.91
CA LYS A 380 -18.70 24.30 9.92
C LYS A 380 -18.76 23.08 10.84
N ILE A 381 -18.54 21.88 10.31
CA ILE A 381 -18.44 20.68 11.14
C ILE A 381 -17.16 20.75 11.99
N TRP A 382 -16.04 21.16 11.41
CA TRP A 382 -14.77 21.36 12.11
C TRP A 382 -14.91 22.35 13.27
N GLU A 383 -15.44 23.54 13.01
CA GLU A 383 -15.73 24.57 14.01
C GLU A 383 -16.73 24.10 15.08
N THR A 384 -17.58 23.11 14.81
CA THR A 384 -18.51 22.56 15.80
C THR A 384 -17.78 21.61 16.76
N LEU A 385 -16.83 20.81 16.25
CA LEU A 385 -16.16 19.74 16.99
C LEU A 385 -14.81 20.14 17.58
N TYR A 386 -14.15 21.14 17.01
CA TYR A 386 -12.79 21.56 17.35
C TYR A 386 -12.73 23.06 17.68
N ASP A 387 -11.82 23.43 18.57
CA ASP A 387 -11.52 24.83 18.89
C ASP A 387 -10.60 25.46 17.82
N THR A 388 -10.22 26.72 18.04
CA THR A 388 -9.34 27.47 17.12
C THR A 388 -7.91 26.95 17.10
N GLU A 389 -7.50 26.21 18.12
CA GLU A 389 -6.18 25.57 18.22
C GLU A 389 -6.17 24.16 17.58
N GLY A 390 -7.35 23.64 17.25
CA GLY A 390 -7.53 22.31 16.67
C GLY A 390 -7.70 21.21 17.71
N ASN A 391 -7.91 21.55 18.98
CA ASN A 391 -8.23 20.56 20.02
C ASN A 391 -9.73 20.25 19.97
N GLU A 392 -10.10 19.03 20.37
CA GLU A 392 -11.51 18.65 20.49
C GLU A 392 -12.21 19.50 21.54
N LYS A 393 -13.37 20.06 21.17
CA LYS A 393 -14.16 20.85 22.10
C LYS A 393 -14.69 19.99 23.22
N VAL A 394 -14.39 20.40 24.45
CA VAL A 394 -15.04 19.88 25.65
C VAL A 394 -16.39 20.55 25.78
N VAL A 395 -17.46 19.75 25.78
CA VAL A 395 -18.84 20.27 25.76
C VAL A 395 -19.21 20.89 27.11
N ASP A 396 -18.80 20.24 28.19
CA ASP A 396 -18.94 20.72 29.57
C ASP A 396 -17.83 20.09 30.42
N THR A 397 -16.98 20.93 31.03
CA THR A 397 -15.84 20.49 31.84
C THR A 397 -16.25 19.76 33.11
N ASP A 398 -17.49 19.99 33.58
CA ASP A 398 -18.07 19.36 34.76
C ASP A 398 -18.85 18.07 34.40
N ASP A 399 -19.04 17.78 33.10
CA ASP A 399 -19.67 16.57 32.57
C ASP A 399 -18.75 15.77 31.63
N LYS A 400 -18.04 14.80 32.22
CA LYS A 400 -17.20 13.87 31.46
C LYS A 400 -17.97 12.97 30.46
N SER A 401 -19.30 12.89 30.56
CA SER A 401 -20.15 12.17 29.60
C SER A 401 -20.56 13.03 28.41
N SER A 402 -20.29 14.34 28.45
CA SER A 402 -20.61 15.28 27.39
C SER A 402 -19.52 15.31 26.33
N ILE A 403 -19.55 14.28 25.48
CA ILE A 403 -18.66 14.15 24.32
C ILE A 403 -19.42 14.44 23.02
N PHE A 404 -18.75 14.89 21.98
CA PHE A 404 -19.34 14.91 20.64
C PHE A 404 -18.92 13.65 19.87
N GLN A 405 -19.88 12.95 19.26
CA GLN A 405 -19.58 11.87 18.32
C GLN A 405 -20.11 12.25 16.93
N LEU A 406 -19.24 12.30 15.93
CA LEU A 406 -19.57 12.48 14.51
C LEU A 406 -20.01 11.13 13.92
N VAL A 407 -21.30 10.85 14.01
CA VAL A 407 -21.88 9.52 13.72
C VAL A 407 -22.05 9.25 12.23
N SER A 408 -22.20 10.29 11.40
CA SER A 408 -22.16 10.16 9.95
C SER A 408 -21.52 11.40 9.34
N PHE A 409 -20.80 11.21 8.24
CA PHE A 409 -20.19 12.28 7.47
C PHE A 409 -20.16 11.90 5.99
N VAL A 410 -20.98 12.59 5.20
CA VAL A 410 -21.14 12.37 3.75
C VAL A 410 -20.80 13.68 3.03
N PRO A 411 -19.49 13.97 2.87
CA PRO A 411 -19.01 15.22 2.27
C PRO A 411 -19.06 15.22 0.74
N PHE A 412 -19.17 14.05 0.13
CA PHE A 412 -19.37 13.85 -1.31
C PHE A 412 -20.73 13.17 -1.44
N GLY A 413 -21.74 13.86 -1.97
CA GLY A 413 -23.07 13.26 -2.13
C GLY A 413 -22.99 11.87 -2.79
N LEU A 414 -23.85 10.93 -2.38
CA LEU A 414 -23.93 9.61 -3.01
C LEU A 414 -24.33 9.77 -4.49
N GLY A 415 -23.65 9.08 -5.40
CA GLY A 415 -23.51 9.47 -6.81
C GLY A 415 -24.73 9.38 -7.76
N THR A 416 -24.49 9.97 -8.95
CA THR A 416 -25.22 9.96 -10.25
C THR A 416 -26.75 10.14 -10.24
N GLY A 417 -27.18 11.36 -10.55
CA GLY A 417 -28.59 11.75 -10.71
C GLY A 417 -28.87 13.08 -10.02
N SER A 418 -30.05 13.68 -10.24
CA SER A 418 -30.47 14.96 -9.63
C SER A 418 -30.81 14.86 -8.12
N GLU A 419 -30.27 13.87 -7.41
CA GLU A 419 -30.72 13.42 -6.07
C GLU A 419 -29.63 13.53 -4.99
N THR A 420 -28.73 14.52 -5.06
CA THR A 420 -27.57 14.61 -4.14
C THR A 420 -27.82 15.51 -2.94
N GLY A 421 -27.73 14.96 -1.73
CA GLY A 421 -27.70 15.72 -0.47
C GLY A 421 -26.45 15.45 0.34
N PHE A 422 -25.67 16.50 0.64
CA PHE A 422 -24.62 16.47 1.66
C PHE A 422 -25.25 16.27 3.05
N GLY A 423 -24.54 15.61 3.96
CA GLY A 423 -25.03 15.40 5.31
C GLY A 423 -23.98 15.03 6.34
N ALA A 424 -24.27 15.36 7.59
CA ALA A 424 -23.51 14.95 8.74
C ALA A 424 -24.45 14.79 9.94
N SER A 425 -24.10 13.90 10.87
CA SER A 425 -24.83 13.76 12.13
C SER A 425 -23.87 13.77 13.30
N ILE A 426 -24.25 14.51 14.34
CA ILE A 426 -23.47 14.68 15.57
C ILE A 426 -24.34 14.22 16.73
N SER A 427 -23.80 13.37 17.59
CA SER A 427 -24.38 13.09 18.91
C SER A 427 -23.73 13.95 19.97
N VAL A 428 -24.54 14.39 20.93
CA VAL A 428 -24.08 14.93 22.21
C VAL A 428 -24.24 13.86 23.28
N GLY A 429 -23.09 13.41 23.77
CA GLY A 429 -22.80 12.27 24.62
C GLY A 429 -22.68 10.93 23.90
N ASP A 430 -22.18 9.97 24.66
CA ASP A 430 -21.76 8.66 24.16
C ASP A 430 -22.97 7.78 23.80
N LEU A 431 -23.18 7.58 22.50
CA LEU A 431 -24.26 6.74 21.98
C LEU A 431 -24.07 5.25 22.28
N ASP A 432 -22.83 4.77 22.38
CA ASP A 432 -22.57 3.36 22.68
C ASP A 432 -22.93 3.05 24.14
N ALA A 433 -22.68 4.02 25.04
CA ALA A 433 -23.05 3.93 26.44
C ALA A 433 -24.53 4.22 26.72
N ALA A 434 -25.20 5.02 25.88
CA ALA A 434 -26.52 5.57 26.18
C ALA A 434 -27.63 4.51 26.31
N LYS A 435 -28.44 4.64 27.37
CA LYS A 435 -29.70 3.89 27.56
C LYS A 435 -30.92 4.68 27.09
N HIS A 436 -30.82 6.00 27.05
CA HIS A 436 -31.88 6.89 26.59
C HIS A 436 -31.34 7.82 25.51
N VAL A 437 -31.87 7.68 24.29
CA VAL A 437 -31.46 8.49 23.14
C VAL A 437 -32.63 9.36 22.68
N THR A 438 -32.39 10.66 22.58
CA THR A 438 -33.31 11.63 21.99
C THR A 438 -32.85 11.98 20.59
N TYR A 439 -33.77 12.06 19.64
CA TYR A 439 -33.47 12.41 18.25
C TYR A 439 -34.02 13.78 17.91
N GLN A 440 -33.15 14.66 17.41
CA GLN A 440 -33.56 15.93 16.82
C GLN A 440 -33.64 15.80 15.30
N LEU A 441 -34.85 15.96 14.78
CA LEU A 441 -35.09 15.94 13.35
C LEU A 441 -34.87 17.33 12.75
N PRO A 442 -34.16 17.43 11.61
CA PRO A 442 -33.96 18.70 10.93
C PRO A 442 -35.30 19.24 10.42
N GLY A 443 -35.47 20.57 10.50
CA GLY A 443 -36.63 21.25 9.92
C GLY A 443 -36.48 21.42 8.40
N LEU A 444 -37.54 21.91 7.75
CA LEU A 444 -37.46 22.37 6.37
C LEU A 444 -36.36 23.45 6.26
N ASP A 445 -35.53 23.38 5.21
CA ASP A 445 -34.41 24.29 4.94
C ASP A 445 -33.20 24.25 5.92
N THR A 446 -33.17 23.28 6.85
CA THR A 446 -31.99 23.07 7.71
C THR A 446 -30.82 22.50 6.89
N THR A 447 -29.64 23.13 6.98
CA THR A 447 -28.43 22.70 6.26
C THR A 447 -27.21 22.62 7.17
N VAL A 448 -26.22 21.79 6.79
CA VAL A 448 -24.95 21.68 7.52
C VAL A 448 -24.24 23.04 7.58
N GLY A 449 -24.19 23.78 6.46
CA GLY A 449 -23.46 25.05 6.38
C GLY A 449 -24.03 26.16 7.26
N LYS A 450 -25.35 26.17 7.51
CA LYS A 450 -26.01 27.25 8.27
C LYS A 450 -26.34 26.89 9.72
N ASP A 451 -26.76 25.65 9.94
CA ASP A 451 -27.50 25.31 11.18
C ASP A 451 -26.74 24.38 12.12
N MET A 452 -25.66 23.72 11.66
CA MET A 452 -24.98 22.66 12.41
C MET A 452 -24.57 23.08 13.83
N ALA A 453 -23.90 24.23 13.96
CA ALA A 453 -23.42 24.72 15.25
C ALA A 453 -24.60 25.07 16.20
N SER A 454 -25.60 25.80 15.70
CA SER A 454 -26.77 26.19 16.50
C SER A 454 -27.60 24.99 16.95
N LYS A 455 -27.79 24.02 16.05
CA LYS A 455 -28.55 22.80 16.35
C LYS A 455 -27.78 21.86 17.27
N THR A 456 -26.47 21.74 17.12
CA THR A 456 -25.64 20.98 18.06
C THR A 456 -25.68 21.60 19.46
N LYS A 457 -25.68 22.93 19.55
CA LYS A 457 -25.90 23.62 20.83
C LYS A 457 -27.28 23.32 21.41
N GLN A 458 -28.35 23.39 20.62
CA GLN A 458 -29.71 23.05 21.07
C GLN A 458 -29.79 21.59 21.57
N ALA A 459 -29.12 20.66 20.90
CA ALA A 459 -29.04 19.26 21.34
C ALA A 459 -28.31 19.13 22.69
N ASN A 460 -27.24 19.91 22.90
CA ASN A 460 -26.55 19.95 24.18
C ASN A 460 -27.41 20.58 25.29
N ASP A 461 -28.02 21.74 25.05
CA ASP A 461 -28.88 22.41 26.02
C ASP A 461 -30.03 21.46 26.46
N GLN A 462 -30.64 20.75 25.50
CA GLN A 462 -31.66 19.74 25.79
C GLN A 462 -31.12 18.57 26.61
N ARG A 463 -29.91 18.07 26.32
CA ARG A 463 -29.27 17.01 27.11
C ARG A 463 -29.04 17.47 28.54
N VAL A 464 -28.59 18.71 28.76
CA VAL A 464 -28.36 19.27 30.09
C VAL A 464 -29.67 19.26 30.90
N GLU A 465 -30.77 19.75 30.31
CA GLU A 465 -32.09 19.69 30.95
C GLU A 465 -32.52 18.25 31.29
N GLN A 466 -32.25 17.30 30.38
CA GLN A 466 -32.55 15.88 30.62
C GLN A 466 -31.70 15.28 31.74
N ARG A 467 -30.43 15.70 31.91
CA ARG A 467 -29.57 15.26 33.02
C ARG A 467 -30.08 15.74 34.37
N ASP A 468 -30.57 16.97 34.44
CA ASP A 468 -31.17 17.52 35.67
C ASP A 468 -32.43 16.75 36.06
N LEU A 469 -33.29 16.43 35.08
CA LEU A 469 -34.46 15.58 35.30
C LEU A 469 -34.08 14.15 35.68
N ALA A 470 -33.05 13.56 35.05
CA ALA A 470 -32.56 12.23 35.37
C ALA A 470 -32.08 12.13 36.83
N ARG A 471 -31.38 13.16 37.32
CA ARG A 471 -30.96 13.27 38.74
C ARG A 471 -32.14 13.13 39.69
N LEU A 472 -33.25 13.80 39.39
CA LEU A 472 -34.45 13.80 40.22
C LEU A 472 -35.19 12.45 40.23
N ASN A 473 -34.96 11.62 39.22
CA ASN A 473 -35.70 10.37 39.00
C ASN A 473 -34.84 9.10 39.17
N GLY A 474 -33.61 9.23 39.67
CA GLY A 474 -32.71 8.08 39.88
C GLY A 474 -32.23 7.41 38.59
N ILE A 475 -32.27 8.13 37.47
CA ILE A 475 -31.76 7.66 36.17
C ILE A 475 -30.27 8.03 36.08
N ASP A 476 -29.46 7.13 35.55
CA ASP A 476 -28.03 7.36 35.32
C ASP A 476 -27.83 8.51 34.31
N ARG A 477 -27.22 9.59 34.80
CA ARG A 477 -27.05 10.86 34.08
C ARG A 477 -26.05 10.76 32.93
N ASP A 478 -25.18 9.75 32.97
CA ASP A 478 -24.12 9.55 31.98
C ASP A 478 -24.59 8.64 30.83
N ARG A 479 -25.79 8.06 30.97
CA ARG A 479 -26.42 7.14 30.00
C ARG A 479 -27.48 7.81 29.12
N LEU A 480 -27.40 9.12 28.96
CA LEU A 480 -28.23 9.90 28.03
C LEU A 480 -27.44 10.17 26.75
N ALA A 481 -28.13 10.38 25.62
CA ALA A 481 -27.55 10.93 24.39
C ALA A 481 -28.59 11.71 23.58
N CYS A 482 -28.17 12.79 22.92
CA CYS A 482 -29.00 13.55 21.99
C CYS A 482 -28.37 13.50 20.60
N HIS A 483 -29.01 12.80 19.67
CA HIS A 483 -28.53 12.60 18.31
C HIS A 483 -29.17 13.59 17.34
N LEU A 484 -28.35 14.31 16.60
CA LEU A 484 -28.74 15.31 15.62
C LEU A 484 -28.34 14.87 14.22
N TRP A 485 -29.30 14.82 13.30
CA TRP A 485 -29.04 14.52 11.88
C TRP A 485 -29.24 15.77 11.01
N HIS A 486 -28.31 16.06 10.10
CA HIS A 486 -28.43 17.11 9.09
C HIS A 486 -28.17 16.52 7.69
N GLY A 487 -29.14 16.62 6.78
CA GLY A 487 -28.99 16.20 5.39
C GLY A 487 -29.92 16.96 4.46
N ARG A 488 -29.45 17.31 3.27
CA ARG A 488 -30.28 18.00 2.26
C ARG A 488 -31.20 16.99 1.58
N HIS A 489 -32.48 16.92 1.96
CA HIS A 489 -33.51 16.33 1.12
C HIS A 489 -34.04 17.38 0.14
N HIS A 490 -33.72 17.25 -1.14
CA HIS A 490 -34.48 17.96 -2.18
C HIS A 490 -35.63 17.10 -2.69
N ARG A 491 -36.72 17.77 -3.04
CA ARG A 491 -38.01 17.21 -3.48
C ARG A 491 -37.85 16.25 -4.66
N THR A 492 -38.05 14.95 -4.43
CA THR A 492 -38.80 14.05 -5.33
C THR A 492 -39.05 12.70 -4.62
N GLY A 493 -40.28 12.18 -4.70
CA GLY A 493 -40.57 10.75 -4.50
C GLY A 493 -41.38 10.32 -3.26
N TRP A 494 -41.17 10.90 -2.07
CA TRP A 494 -41.88 10.44 -0.86
C TRP A 494 -43.29 11.04 -0.65
N CYS A 495 -43.72 11.92 -1.55
CA CYS A 495 -45.06 12.48 -1.56
C CYS A 495 -45.61 12.61 -2.98
N GLN A 496 -45.63 11.50 -3.72
CA GLN A 496 -46.66 11.28 -4.74
C GLN A 496 -47.11 9.82 -4.67
N ARG A 497 -48.26 9.60 -4.06
CA ARG A 497 -49.18 8.58 -4.55
C ARG A 497 -50.55 9.21 -4.78
N PRO A 498 -51.27 8.75 -5.81
CA PRO A 498 -52.46 9.42 -6.31
C PRO A 498 -53.49 9.55 -5.20
N ALA A 499 -54.23 10.65 -5.24
CA ALA A 499 -55.36 10.93 -4.37
C ALA A 499 -56.37 9.78 -4.44
N ASN A 500 -56.26 8.83 -3.51
CA ASN A 500 -57.30 7.94 -2.97
C ASN A 500 -56.63 6.72 -2.32
N GLU A 501 -56.30 6.78 -1.03
CA GLU A 501 -56.38 5.63 -0.12
C GLU A 501 -56.07 6.01 1.35
N ASN A 502 -56.74 5.31 2.26
CA ASN A 502 -57.08 5.64 3.66
C ASN A 502 -55.86 5.79 4.64
N PRO A 503 -55.82 6.77 5.58
CA PRO A 503 -54.64 7.12 6.40
C PRO A 503 -54.09 6.06 7.39
N ARG A 504 -54.71 4.88 7.52
CA ARG A 504 -54.35 3.90 8.56
C ARG A 504 -53.21 2.93 8.21
N ARG A 505 -52.62 3.01 7.01
CA ARG A 505 -51.49 2.13 6.59
C ARG A 505 -50.09 2.74 6.78
N ALA A 506 -49.96 4.07 6.92
CA ALA A 506 -48.66 4.75 7.13
C ALA A 506 -48.01 4.41 8.49
N ASN A 507 -48.81 4.27 9.55
CA ASN A 507 -48.32 3.92 10.90
C ASN A 507 -47.76 2.50 11.02
N ARG A 508 -48.00 1.63 10.03
CA ARG A 508 -47.62 0.21 10.09
C ARG A 508 -46.22 -0.08 9.51
N TRP A 509 -45.63 0.85 8.76
CA TRP A 509 -44.29 0.73 8.15
C TRP A 509 -43.20 1.49 8.92
N GLN A 510 -43.49 2.69 9.44
CA GLN A 510 -42.58 3.39 10.37
C GLN A 510 -42.33 2.58 11.67
N GLY A 511 -43.33 1.82 12.13
CA GLY A 511 -43.19 0.91 13.27
C GLY A 511 -42.32 -0.33 13.03
N ARG A 512 -41.91 -0.64 11.79
CA ARG A 512 -40.96 -1.73 11.50
C ARG A 512 -39.51 -1.27 11.56
N HIS A 513 -39.21 -0.06 11.08
CA HIS A 513 -37.85 0.48 11.14
C HIS A 513 -37.43 0.84 12.57
N LEU A 514 -38.37 1.37 13.37
CA LEU A 514 -38.21 1.59 14.82
C LEU A 514 -38.09 0.30 15.65
N ARG A 515 -38.58 -0.84 15.15
CA ARG A 515 -38.44 -2.15 15.82
C ARG A 515 -37.07 -2.79 15.58
N LEU A 516 -36.51 -2.59 14.39
CA LEU A 516 -35.17 -3.08 14.01
C LEU A 516 -34.06 -2.36 14.81
N LEU A 517 -34.16 -1.04 15.03
CA LEU A 517 -33.21 -0.31 15.88
C LEU A 517 -33.30 -0.67 17.38
N ARG A 518 -34.49 -1.07 17.88
CA ARG A 518 -34.65 -1.56 19.26
C ARG A 518 -34.13 -2.98 19.49
N GLN A 519 -33.99 -3.80 18.44
CA GLN A 519 -33.44 -5.15 18.56
C GLN A 519 -31.90 -5.15 18.65
N VAL A 520 -31.23 -4.15 18.08
CA VAL A 520 -29.76 -4.01 18.15
C VAL A 520 -29.28 -3.60 19.55
N ASN A 521 -30.11 -2.88 20.33
CA ASN A 521 -29.78 -2.48 21.72
C ASN A 521 -30.28 -3.48 22.81
N ARG A 522 -30.62 -4.71 22.43
CA ARG A 522 -30.86 -5.82 23.36
C ARG A 522 -30.12 -7.07 22.90
N VAL A 523 -28.79 -7.04 23.02
CA VAL A 523 -27.95 -8.21 23.30
C VAL A 523 -26.98 -7.80 24.40
#